data_AF-A0A1A9G4N2-F1
#
_entry.id   AF-A0A1A9G4N2-F1
#
_cell.length_a   1.000
_cell.length_b   1.000
_cell.length_c   1.000
_cell.angle_alpha   90.00
_cell.angle_beta   90.00
_cell.angle_gamma   90.00
#
_symmetry.space_group_name_H-M   'P 1'
#
loop_
_entity.id
_entity.type
_entity.pdbx_description
1 polymer ?
#
loop_
_entity_poly.entity_id
_entity_poly.type
_entity_poly.pdbx_seq_one_letter_code
_entity_poly.pdbx_strand_id
1 'polypeptide(L)'
;MALARNRRSQRAVDYWPGFVDALSTLLLAIMFLLTVFVLAQFFLSREISGKDDVLNRLTSQINELTQLLALEKSGKQDLEDALANLQASLAQSESDRTRLQQLLDSGAGASDAANARVTTLEGELDSEKQVSARAMSQIELLNQQIAALRSQIAAVEEALQASEAKDKSSQAKIADLGRRLNVALAQRVQELNRYRSDFFGRLREILSDRENIRIVGDRFVFQSEVLFPSGGSDLNEAGQAEMGKLATALLDLAREIPSEINWVLRVDGHTDNVPLSGTGRYRDNWELSSARATSVVKFLISRGVPANRLVAAGFGEFQPITEGSDDAARATNRRIELKLTER
;
A
#
# COMPACT_ATOMS: atom_id res chain seq x y z
N MET A 1 89.68 -177.14 -84.86
CA MET A 1 90.28 -178.10 -83.92
C MET A 1 89.80 -177.71 -82.53
N ALA A 2 88.78 -178.30 -81.94
CA ALA A 2 88.62 -179.68 -81.46
C ALA A 2 89.66 -180.07 -80.38
N LEU A 3 89.21 -180.30 -79.14
CA LEU A 3 89.32 -181.57 -78.38
C LEU A 3 88.94 -181.41 -76.89
N ALA A 4 88.06 -182.31 -76.43
CA ALA A 4 88.13 -183.13 -75.21
C ALA A 4 88.07 -182.54 -73.76
N ARG A 5 86.99 -182.94 -73.06
CA ARG A 5 86.91 -183.71 -71.78
C ARG A 5 87.48 -183.18 -70.42
N ASN A 6 86.54 -183.06 -69.46
CA ASN A 6 86.33 -183.87 -68.22
C ASN A 6 87.10 -183.64 -66.87
N ARG A 7 86.28 -183.57 -65.79
CA ARG A 7 86.31 -184.21 -64.43
C ARG A 7 86.71 -183.44 -63.13
N ARG A 8 85.70 -183.35 -62.22
CA ARG A 8 85.59 -183.47 -60.72
C ARG A 8 86.79 -183.23 -59.77
N SER A 9 86.54 -182.49 -58.66
CA SER A 9 86.91 -182.82 -57.26
C SER A 9 86.29 -181.84 -56.22
N GLN A 10 86.10 -182.29 -54.96
CA GLN A 10 85.42 -181.66 -53.80
C GLN A 10 86.37 -180.83 -52.88
N ARG A 11 85.87 -179.81 -52.14
CA ARG A 11 86.05 -179.55 -50.66
C ARG A 11 85.88 -178.07 -50.19
N ALA A 12 85.09 -177.91 -49.13
CA ALA A 12 85.05 -176.99 -47.95
C ALA A 12 85.60 -175.53 -47.95
N VAL A 13 84.69 -174.56 -47.69
CA VAL A 13 84.61 -173.52 -46.63
C VAL A 13 85.83 -172.66 -46.20
N ASP A 14 85.65 -171.31 -46.22
CA ASP A 14 86.21 -170.32 -45.27
C ASP A 14 85.39 -168.99 -45.27
N TYR A 15 85.12 -168.35 -44.10
CA TYR A 15 84.03 -167.35 -43.88
C TYR A 15 84.45 -165.90 -43.48
N TRP A 16 85.65 -165.40 -43.80
CA TRP A 16 86.25 -164.23 -43.10
C TRP A 16 86.53 -162.91 -43.90
N PRO A 17 85.68 -162.38 -44.83
CA PRO A 17 85.85 -160.94 -45.16
C PRO A 17 84.58 -160.06 -45.34
N GLY A 18 83.36 -160.56 -45.11
CA GLY A 18 82.13 -159.79 -45.41
C GLY A 18 81.66 -158.75 -44.38
N PHE A 19 82.20 -158.73 -43.15
CA PHE A 19 81.65 -157.89 -42.05
C PHE A 19 82.17 -156.44 -42.04
N VAL A 20 83.26 -156.14 -42.76
CA VAL A 20 83.88 -154.80 -42.77
C VAL A 20 83.13 -153.83 -43.69
N ASP A 21 82.47 -154.34 -44.73
CA ASP A 21 81.79 -153.49 -45.74
C ASP A 21 80.41 -152.99 -45.26
N ALA A 22 79.70 -153.78 -44.45
CA ALA A 22 78.41 -153.39 -43.85
C ALA A 22 78.56 -152.35 -42.72
N LEU A 23 79.68 -152.36 -41.99
CA LEU A 23 79.94 -151.43 -40.88
C LEU A 23 80.34 -150.03 -41.38
N SER A 24 81.09 -149.95 -42.49
CA SER A 24 81.52 -148.67 -43.07
C SER A 24 80.36 -147.91 -43.75
N THR A 25 79.48 -148.63 -44.45
CA THR A 25 78.30 -148.05 -45.12
C THR A 25 77.25 -147.54 -44.15
N LEU A 26 77.07 -148.19 -42.98
CA LEU A 26 76.16 -147.74 -41.92
C LEU A 26 76.68 -146.46 -41.22
N LEU A 27 77.99 -146.34 -41.03
CA LEU A 27 78.63 -145.14 -40.46
C LEU A 27 78.50 -143.93 -41.38
N LEU A 28 78.66 -144.14 -42.70
CA LEU A 28 78.50 -143.11 -43.73
C LEU A 28 77.05 -142.61 -43.85
N ALA A 29 76.06 -143.52 -43.76
CA ALA A 29 74.64 -143.16 -43.75
C ALA A 29 74.24 -142.38 -42.49
N ILE A 30 74.76 -142.77 -41.32
CA ILE A 30 74.52 -142.04 -40.06
C ILE A 30 75.15 -140.65 -40.12
N MET A 31 76.39 -140.50 -40.59
CA MET A 31 77.02 -139.19 -40.78
C MET A 31 76.26 -138.31 -41.78
N PHE A 32 75.73 -138.88 -42.86
CA PHE A 32 74.91 -138.15 -43.83
C PHE A 32 73.59 -137.66 -43.22
N LEU A 33 72.91 -138.48 -42.43
CA LEU A 33 71.66 -138.10 -41.77
C LEU A 33 71.91 -137.03 -40.68
N LEU A 34 73.00 -137.17 -39.91
CA LEU A 34 73.42 -136.19 -38.91
C LEU A 34 73.79 -134.85 -39.54
N THR A 35 74.48 -134.85 -40.69
CA THR A 35 74.82 -133.60 -41.41
C THR A 35 73.60 -132.92 -42.01
N VAL A 36 72.67 -133.68 -42.60
CA VAL A 36 71.38 -133.13 -43.05
C VAL A 36 70.57 -132.56 -41.89
N PHE A 37 70.54 -133.24 -40.74
CA PHE A 37 69.84 -132.77 -39.55
C PHE A 37 70.49 -131.50 -38.96
N VAL A 38 71.82 -131.43 -38.90
CA VAL A 38 72.56 -130.25 -38.45
C VAL A 38 72.37 -129.09 -39.42
N LEU A 39 72.38 -129.33 -40.74
CA LEU A 39 72.05 -128.32 -41.74
C LEU A 39 70.62 -127.82 -41.56
N ALA A 40 69.64 -128.72 -41.39
CA ALA A 40 68.25 -128.36 -41.14
C ALA A 40 68.08 -127.55 -39.84
N GLN A 41 68.73 -127.95 -38.74
CA GLN A 41 68.75 -127.17 -37.49
C GLN A 41 69.45 -125.84 -37.65
N PHE A 42 70.54 -125.77 -38.42
CA PHE A 42 71.26 -124.52 -38.69
C PHE A 42 70.40 -123.55 -39.50
N PHE A 43 69.75 -124.03 -40.56
CA PHE A 43 68.83 -123.22 -41.37
C PHE A 43 67.60 -122.79 -40.56
N LEU A 44 67.00 -123.68 -39.76
CA LEU A 44 65.85 -123.35 -38.91
C LEU A 44 66.23 -122.39 -37.79
N SER A 45 67.40 -122.55 -37.18
CA SER A 45 67.94 -121.61 -36.18
C SER A 45 68.23 -120.25 -36.79
N ARG A 46 68.72 -120.19 -38.04
CA ARG A 46 68.93 -118.92 -38.77
C ARG A 46 67.61 -118.24 -39.15
N GLU A 47 66.60 -119.00 -39.55
CA GLU A 47 65.26 -118.51 -39.86
C GLU A 47 64.53 -118.00 -38.60
N ILE A 48 64.66 -118.70 -37.47
CA ILE A 48 64.09 -118.28 -36.17
C ILE A 48 64.85 -117.08 -35.63
N SER A 49 66.20 -117.10 -35.63
CA SER A 49 67.02 -115.96 -35.19
C SER A 49 66.77 -114.71 -36.03
N GLY A 50 66.59 -114.85 -37.35
CA GLY A 50 66.23 -113.72 -38.22
C GLY A 50 64.83 -113.18 -37.94
N LYS A 51 63.86 -114.05 -37.63
CA LYS A 51 62.53 -113.62 -37.18
C LYS A 51 62.57 -112.95 -35.81
N ASP A 52 63.39 -113.45 -34.88
CA ASP A 52 63.59 -112.87 -33.56
C ASP A 52 64.25 -111.49 -33.64
N ASP A 53 65.24 -111.30 -34.52
CA ASP A 53 65.87 -110.00 -34.78
C ASP A 53 64.87 -108.98 -35.36
N VAL A 54 64.03 -109.41 -36.30
CA VAL A 54 62.95 -108.59 -36.87
C VAL A 54 61.90 -108.24 -35.81
N LEU A 55 61.51 -109.21 -34.98
CA LEU A 55 60.58 -108.99 -33.87
C LEU A 55 61.16 -108.03 -32.82
N ASN A 56 62.44 -108.16 -32.48
CA ASN A 56 63.12 -107.25 -31.55
C ASN A 56 63.20 -105.83 -32.11
N ARG A 57 63.50 -105.69 -33.41
CA ARG A 57 63.53 -104.39 -34.09
C ARG A 57 62.14 -103.75 -34.16
N LEU A 58 61.11 -104.52 -34.51
CA LEU A 58 59.72 -104.05 -34.51
C LEU A 58 59.26 -103.68 -33.10
N THR A 59 59.63 -104.46 -32.08
CA THR A 59 59.32 -104.16 -30.68
C THR A 59 60.00 -102.86 -30.22
N SER A 60 61.25 -102.63 -30.61
CA SER A 60 61.95 -101.36 -30.35
C SER A 60 61.27 -100.18 -31.06
N GLN A 61 60.88 -100.34 -32.32
CA GLN A 61 60.16 -99.30 -33.08
C GLN A 61 58.77 -99.02 -32.49
N ILE A 62 58.05 -100.06 -32.04
CA ILE A 62 56.76 -99.91 -31.35
C ILE A 62 56.96 -99.15 -30.04
N ASN A 63 58.01 -99.44 -29.26
CA ASN A 63 58.31 -98.72 -28.02
C ASN A 63 58.67 -97.24 -28.29
N GLU A 64 59.47 -96.97 -29.31
CA GLU A 64 59.82 -95.60 -29.74
C GLU A 64 58.58 -94.82 -30.21
N LEU A 65 57.75 -95.42 -31.07
CA LEU A 65 56.48 -94.82 -31.50
C LEU A 65 55.52 -94.61 -30.33
N THR A 66 55.51 -95.51 -29.34
CA THR A 66 54.70 -95.38 -28.13
C THR A 66 55.20 -94.22 -27.27
N GLN A 67 56.52 -94.02 -27.15
CA GLN A 67 57.11 -92.87 -26.46
C GLN A 67 56.82 -91.54 -27.19
N LEU A 68 56.96 -91.51 -28.52
CA LEU A 68 56.62 -90.34 -29.33
C LEU A 68 55.14 -90.00 -29.23
N LEU A 69 54.26 -91.02 -29.29
CA LEU A 69 52.83 -90.85 -29.11
C LEU A 69 52.48 -90.38 -27.69
N ALA A 70 53.18 -90.84 -26.66
CA ALA A 70 53.01 -90.36 -25.30
C ALA A 70 53.44 -88.88 -25.15
N LEU A 71 54.56 -88.49 -25.79
CA LEU A 71 55.02 -87.11 -25.80
C LEU A 71 54.07 -86.19 -26.58
N GLU A 72 53.56 -86.63 -27.73
CA GLU A 72 52.58 -85.89 -28.54
C GLU A 72 51.25 -85.72 -27.79
N LYS A 73 50.77 -86.78 -27.14
CA LYS A 73 49.60 -86.69 -26.24
C LYS A 73 49.83 -85.74 -25.06
N SER A 74 51.02 -85.77 -24.44
CA SER A 74 51.38 -84.85 -23.35
C SER A 74 51.41 -83.40 -23.84
N GLY A 75 52.08 -83.12 -24.97
CA GLY A 75 52.14 -81.77 -25.53
C GLY A 75 50.78 -81.25 -25.98
N LYS A 76 49.91 -82.13 -26.50
CA LYS A 76 48.51 -81.80 -26.78
C LYS A 76 47.75 -81.44 -25.50
N GLN A 77 47.93 -82.21 -24.43
CA GLN A 77 47.32 -81.90 -23.12
C GLN A 77 47.79 -80.54 -22.59
N ASP A 78 49.10 -80.25 -22.66
CA ASP A 78 49.66 -78.96 -22.22
C ASP A 78 49.10 -77.78 -23.02
N LEU A 79 48.88 -77.96 -24.33
CA LEU A 79 48.25 -76.95 -25.19
C LEU A 79 46.76 -76.76 -24.86
N GLU A 80 46.04 -77.84 -24.57
CA GLU A 80 44.64 -77.78 -24.14
C GLU A 80 44.52 -77.03 -22.80
N ASP A 81 45.42 -77.30 -21.84
CA ASP A 81 45.48 -76.61 -20.56
C ASP A 81 45.86 -75.12 -20.71
N ALA A 82 46.82 -74.80 -21.60
CA ALA A 82 47.18 -73.42 -21.92
C ALA A 82 46.03 -72.65 -22.58
N LEU A 83 45.29 -73.31 -23.48
CA LEU A 83 44.08 -72.75 -24.09
C LEU A 83 42.99 -72.49 -23.04
N ALA A 84 42.76 -73.43 -22.13
CA ALA A 84 41.79 -73.26 -21.04
C ALA A 84 42.16 -72.08 -20.14
N ASN A 85 43.44 -71.94 -19.78
CA ASN A 85 43.94 -70.82 -18.98
C ASN A 85 43.82 -69.46 -19.72
N LEU A 86 44.16 -69.43 -21.01
CA LEU A 86 44.01 -68.23 -21.85
C LEU A 86 42.53 -67.84 -22.00
N GLN A 87 41.64 -68.80 -22.22
CA GLN A 87 40.19 -68.57 -22.28
C GLN A 87 39.66 -68.02 -20.95
N ALA A 88 40.10 -68.58 -19.82
CA ALA A 88 39.73 -68.07 -18.49
C ALA A 88 40.25 -66.64 -18.26
N SER A 89 41.49 -66.35 -18.64
CA SER A 89 42.08 -65.01 -18.51
C SER A 89 41.41 -63.98 -19.43
N LEU A 90 41.05 -64.36 -20.65
CA LEU A 90 40.30 -63.51 -21.58
C LEU A 90 38.90 -63.20 -21.03
N ALA A 91 38.19 -64.22 -20.57
CA ALA A 91 36.86 -64.04 -19.95
C ALA A 91 36.92 -63.12 -18.72
N GLN A 92 37.96 -63.24 -17.90
CA GLN A 92 38.19 -62.33 -16.77
C GLN A 92 38.45 -60.89 -17.24
N SER A 93 39.30 -60.69 -18.26
CA SER A 93 39.58 -59.35 -18.79
C SER A 93 38.37 -58.70 -19.46
N GLU A 94 37.51 -59.48 -20.13
CA GLU A 94 36.26 -58.99 -20.72
C GLU A 94 35.25 -58.57 -19.63
N SER A 95 35.18 -59.34 -18.54
CA SER A 95 34.39 -59.00 -17.35
C SER A 95 34.89 -57.69 -16.71
N ASP A 96 36.20 -57.56 -16.50
CA ASP A 96 36.80 -56.36 -15.92
C ASP A 96 36.61 -55.13 -16.82
N ARG A 97 36.76 -55.29 -18.15
CA ARG A 97 36.45 -54.23 -19.12
C ARG A 97 34.99 -53.80 -19.05
N THR A 98 34.06 -54.76 -18.97
CA THR A 98 32.62 -54.48 -18.86
C THR A 98 32.30 -53.74 -17.56
N ARG A 99 32.92 -54.15 -16.44
CA ARG A 99 32.78 -53.49 -15.14
C ARG A 99 33.34 -52.07 -15.16
N LEU A 100 34.52 -51.86 -15.75
CA LEU A 100 35.12 -50.53 -15.90
C LEU A 100 34.29 -49.63 -16.81
N GLN A 101 33.74 -50.17 -17.91
CA GLN A 101 32.83 -49.43 -18.78
C GLN A 101 31.57 -48.99 -18.02
N GLN A 102 30.95 -49.87 -17.23
CA GLN A 102 29.81 -49.51 -16.40
C GLN A 102 30.15 -48.43 -15.36
N LEU A 103 31.32 -48.51 -14.73
CA LEU A 103 31.77 -47.48 -13.79
C LEU A 103 31.98 -46.13 -14.49
N LEU A 104 32.58 -46.12 -15.68
CA LEU A 104 32.77 -44.90 -16.48
C LEU A 104 31.42 -44.31 -16.91
N ASP A 105 30.48 -45.12 -17.40
CA ASP A 105 29.16 -44.67 -17.81
C ASP A 105 28.38 -44.10 -16.61
N SER A 106 28.48 -44.74 -15.44
CA SER A 106 27.88 -44.22 -14.19
C SER A 106 28.52 -42.93 -13.71
N GLY A 107 29.84 -42.79 -13.84
CA GLY A 107 30.59 -41.58 -13.48
C GLY A 107 30.29 -40.41 -14.43
N ALA A 108 30.20 -40.69 -15.73
CA ALA A 108 29.79 -39.71 -16.74
C ALA A 108 28.38 -39.20 -16.46
N GLY A 109 27.41 -40.10 -16.21
CA GLY A 109 26.05 -39.72 -15.84
C GLY A 109 25.97 -38.90 -14.55
N ALA A 110 26.78 -39.21 -13.54
CA ALA A 110 26.87 -38.41 -12.32
C ALA A 110 27.44 -37.00 -12.56
N SER A 111 28.45 -36.87 -13.43
CA SER A 111 29.02 -35.59 -13.85
C SER A 111 28.00 -34.74 -14.62
N ASP A 112 27.25 -35.35 -15.53
CA ASP A 112 26.20 -34.66 -16.30
C ASP A 112 25.07 -34.16 -15.39
N ALA A 113 24.65 -34.98 -14.42
CA ALA A 113 23.67 -34.59 -13.41
C ALA A 113 24.17 -33.45 -12.52
N ALA A 114 25.46 -33.47 -12.14
CA ALA A 114 26.08 -32.38 -11.38
C ALA A 114 26.13 -31.08 -12.20
N ASN A 115 26.56 -31.15 -13.47
CA ASN A 115 26.57 -29.98 -14.36
C ASN A 115 25.17 -29.42 -14.60
N ALA A 116 24.15 -30.26 -14.78
CA ALA A 116 22.78 -29.82 -14.90
C ALA A 116 22.29 -29.07 -13.64
N ARG A 117 22.66 -29.55 -12.44
CA ARG A 117 22.36 -28.84 -11.18
C ARG A 117 23.08 -27.50 -11.06
N VAL A 118 24.35 -27.44 -11.47
CA VAL A 118 25.11 -26.17 -11.47
C VAL A 118 24.43 -25.14 -12.37
N THR A 119 24.08 -25.52 -13.60
CA THR A 119 23.37 -24.61 -14.53
C THR A 119 22.04 -24.12 -13.96
N THR A 120 21.26 -25.00 -13.31
CA THR A 120 20.00 -24.60 -12.66
C THR A 120 20.24 -23.62 -11.52
N LEU A 121 21.19 -23.91 -10.63
CA LEU A 121 21.53 -23.05 -9.49
C LEU A 121 22.10 -21.70 -9.95
N GLU A 122 22.87 -21.66 -11.03
CA GLU A 122 23.35 -20.42 -11.65
C GLU A 122 22.19 -19.57 -12.17
N GLY A 123 21.20 -20.21 -12.81
CA GLY A 123 19.97 -19.53 -13.26
C GLY A 123 19.13 -18.97 -12.11
N GLU A 124 18.96 -19.75 -11.03
CA GLU A 124 18.27 -19.30 -9.82
C GLU A 124 19.00 -18.14 -9.14
N LEU A 125 20.33 -18.21 -9.04
CA LEU A 125 21.15 -17.15 -8.46
C LEU A 125 21.09 -15.87 -9.29
N ASP A 126 21.08 -15.95 -10.62
CA ASP A 126 20.94 -14.78 -11.48
C ASP A 126 19.55 -14.14 -11.31
N SER A 127 18.49 -14.95 -11.27
CA SER A 127 17.14 -14.49 -10.97
C SER A 127 17.07 -13.76 -9.62
N GLU A 128 17.66 -14.33 -8.57
CA GLU A 128 17.68 -13.74 -7.24
C GLU A 128 18.46 -12.42 -7.21
N LYS A 129 19.61 -12.35 -7.90
CA LYS A 129 20.38 -11.11 -8.06
C LYS A 129 19.57 -10.03 -8.77
N GLN A 130 18.82 -10.38 -9.82
CA GLN A 130 17.96 -9.43 -10.52
C GLN A 130 16.83 -8.92 -9.62
N VAL A 131 16.19 -9.80 -8.83
CA VAL A 131 15.16 -9.42 -7.86
C VAL A 131 15.74 -8.49 -6.80
N SER A 132 16.91 -8.82 -6.24
CA SER A 132 17.61 -7.99 -5.27
C SER A 132 17.98 -6.61 -5.84
N ALA A 133 18.50 -6.55 -7.07
CA ALA A 133 18.82 -5.30 -7.74
C ALA A 133 17.57 -4.42 -7.95
N ARG A 134 16.44 -5.03 -8.36
CA ARG A 134 15.14 -4.31 -8.48
C ARG A 134 14.68 -3.79 -7.12
N ALA A 135 14.75 -4.61 -6.07
CA ALA A 135 14.37 -4.21 -4.71
C ALA A 135 15.22 -3.02 -4.22
N MET A 136 16.53 -3.04 -4.45
CA MET A 136 17.42 -1.92 -4.11
C MET A 136 17.05 -0.64 -4.87
N SER A 137 16.73 -0.74 -6.17
CA SER A 137 16.27 0.42 -6.94
C SER A 137 14.94 0.98 -6.42
N GLN A 138 14.04 0.11 -5.94
CA GLN A 138 12.77 0.51 -5.36
C GLN A 138 12.97 1.20 -3.99
N ILE A 139 13.89 0.70 -3.16
CA ILE A 139 14.26 1.33 -1.89
C ILE A 139 14.85 2.73 -2.12
N GLU A 140 15.72 2.89 -3.12
CA GLU A 140 16.30 4.19 -3.47
C GLU A 140 15.22 5.18 -3.90
N LEU A 141 14.29 4.76 -4.76
CA LEU A 141 13.16 5.58 -5.17
C LEU A 141 12.26 5.97 -3.97
N LEU A 142 11.96 5.02 -3.09
CA LEU A 142 11.16 5.28 -1.89
C LEU A 142 11.88 6.25 -0.94
N ASN A 143 13.19 6.14 -0.77
CA ASN A 143 13.97 7.07 0.02
C ASN A 143 13.92 8.50 -0.55
N GLN A 144 14.03 8.63 -1.88
CA GLN A 144 13.88 9.92 -2.57
C GLN A 144 12.47 10.50 -2.37
N GLN A 145 11.43 9.67 -2.46
CA GLN A 145 10.05 10.08 -2.20
C GLN A 145 9.84 10.52 -0.74
N ILE A 146 10.39 9.78 0.23
CA ILE A 146 10.34 10.13 1.66
C ILE A 146 11.05 11.47 1.92
N ALA A 147 12.21 11.70 1.30
CA ALA A 147 12.90 12.98 1.41
C ALA A 147 12.07 14.15 0.84
N ALA A 148 11.43 13.95 -0.31
CA ALA A 148 10.54 14.94 -0.91
C ALA A 148 9.32 15.23 -0.03
N LEU A 149 8.68 14.20 0.53
CA LEU A 149 7.55 14.35 1.45
C LEU A 149 7.95 15.08 2.74
N ARG A 150 9.13 14.79 3.31
CA ARG A 150 9.66 15.53 4.47
C ARG A 150 9.86 17.01 4.16
N SER A 151 10.38 17.34 2.97
CA SER A 151 10.52 18.74 2.55
C SER A 151 9.15 19.43 2.35
N GLN A 152 8.14 18.72 1.83
CA GLN A 152 6.79 19.25 1.70
C GLN A 152 6.15 19.50 3.07
N ILE A 153 6.30 18.57 4.03
CA ILE A 153 5.80 18.74 5.39
C ILE A 153 6.44 19.97 6.05
N ALA A 154 7.77 20.12 5.95
CA ALA A 154 8.46 21.29 6.50
C ALA A 154 7.94 22.62 5.91
N ALA A 155 7.70 22.67 4.59
CA ALA A 155 7.15 23.86 3.94
C ALA A 155 5.71 24.16 4.39
N VAL A 156 4.88 23.13 4.61
CA VAL A 156 3.51 23.29 5.11
C VAL A 156 3.51 23.76 6.57
N GLU A 157 4.40 23.23 7.41
CA GLU A 157 4.57 23.67 8.80
C GLU A 157 4.98 25.15 8.89
N GLU A 158 5.94 25.57 8.05
CA GLU A 158 6.36 26.97 7.97
C GLU A 158 5.21 27.89 7.51
N ALA A 159 4.46 27.48 6.49
CA ALA A 159 3.30 28.21 6.01
C ALA A 159 2.19 28.32 7.09
N LEU A 160 1.96 27.26 7.85
CA LEU A 160 0.99 27.24 8.95
C LEU A 160 1.42 28.19 10.06
N GLN A 161 2.69 28.15 10.49
CA GLN A 161 3.21 29.07 11.51
C GLN A 161 3.11 30.54 11.07
N ALA A 162 3.41 30.84 9.81
CA ALA A 162 3.25 32.17 9.25
C ALA A 162 1.78 32.64 9.25
N SER A 163 0.85 31.74 8.90
CA SER A 163 -0.59 32.02 8.94
C SER A 163 -1.07 32.28 10.37
N GLU A 164 -0.71 31.43 11.33
CA GLU A 164 -1.08 31.60 12.74
C GLU A 164 -0.54 32.92 13.33
N ALA A 165 0.69 33.30 12.98
CA ALA A 165 1.27 34.58 13.40
C ALA A 165 0.48 35.77 12.82
N LYS A 166 0.07 35.68 11.55
CA LYS A 166 -0.76 36.70 10.89
C LYS A 166 -2.15 36.79 11.52
N ASP A 167 -2.75 35.67 11.89
CA ASP A 167 -4.06 35.62 12.53
C ASP A 167 -4.01 36.22 13.93
N LYS A 168 -2.99 35.88 14.74
CA LYS A 168 -2.76 36.51 16.04
C LYS A 168 -2.61 38.04 15.93
N SER A 169 -1.84 38.52 14.95
CA SER A 169 -1.70 39.95 14.68
C SER A 169 -3.03 40.60 14.27
N SER A 170 -3.81 39.93 13.41
CA SER A 170 -5.10 40.45 12.94
C SER A 170 -6.12 40.50 14.08
N GLN A 171 -6.18 39.47 14.93
CA GLN A 171 -7.03 39.44 16.11
C GLN A 171 -6.66 40.53 17.12
N ALA A 172 -5.36 40.77 17.35
CA ALA A 172 -4.89 41.87 18.19
C ALA A 172 -5.32 43.24 17.63
N LYS A 173 -5.23 43.44 16.30
CA LYS A 173 -5.71 44.68 15.64
C LYS A 173 -7.22 44.85 15.78
N ILE A 174 -7.99 43.78 15.59
CA ILE A 174 -9.46 43.81 15.75
C ILE A 174 -9.83 44.17 17.19
N ALA A 175 -9.18 43.55 18.18
CA ALA A 175 -9.41 43.85 19.59
C ALA A 175 -9.04 45.31 19.92
N ASP A 176 -7.94 45.82 19.37
CA ASP A 176 -7.55 47.22 19.56
C ASP A 176 -8.55 48.20 18.94
N LEU A 177 -8.97 47.95 17.69
CA LEU A 177 -9.98 48.75 17.00
C LEU A 177 -11.32 48.72 17.75
N GLY A 178 -11.74 47.56 18.24
CA GLY A 178 -12.95 47.41 19.04
C GLY A 178 -12.91 48.26 20.31
N ARG A 179 -11.78 48.25 21.03
CA ARG A 179 -11.59 49.12 22.22
C ARG A 179 -11.65 50.60 21.85
N ARG A 180 -10.95 51.04 20.80
CA ARG A 180 -10.96 52.44 20.35
C ARG A 180 -12.36 52.90 19.95
N LEU A 181 -13.09 52.06 19.21
CA LEU A 181 -14.45 52.35 18.78
C LEU A 181 -15.39 52.49 19.99
N ASN A 182 -15.31 51.58 20.96
CA ASN A 182 -16.11 51.65 22.17
C ASN A 182 -15.83 52.92 22.98
N VAL A 183 -14.56 53.32 23.10
CA VAL A 183 -14.18 54.57 23.78
C VAL A 183 -14.71 55.79 23.03
N ALA A 184 -14.54 55.84 21.70
CA ALA A 184 -15.04 56.94 20.88
C ALA A 184 -16.57 57.06 20.92
N LEU A 185 -17.28 55.92 20.89
CA LEU A 185 -18.73 55.89 21.01
C LEU A 185 -19.20 56.38 22.38
N ALA A 186 -18.55 55.92 23.46
CA ALA A 186 -18.85 56.36 24.82
C ALA A 186 -18.65 57.87 24.99
N GLN A 187 -17.56 58.42 24.45
CA GLN A 187 -17.31 59.87 24.43
C GLN A 187 -18.41 60.61 23.70
N ARG A 188 -18.82 60.14 22.51
CA ARG A 188 -19.87 60.79 21.71
C ARG A 188 -21.23 60.78 22.41
N VAL A 189 -21.59 59.66 23.03
CA VAL A 189 -22.83 59.54 23.81
C VAL A 189 -22.81 60.46 25.04
N GLN A 190 -21.66 60.57 25.71
CA GLN A 190 -21.50 61.47 26.86
C GLN A 190 -21.60 62.95 26.44
N GLU A 191 -20.96 63.34 25.34
CA GLU A 191 -21.09 64.67 24.75
C GLU A 191 -22.55 65.00 24.43
N LEU A 192 -23.25 64.11 23.73
CA LEU A 192 -24.67 64.28 23.39
C LEU A 192 -25.55 64.44 24.64
N ASN A 193 -25.34 63.60 25.66
CA ASN A 193 -26.09 63.71 26.91
C ASN A 193 -25.82 65.03 27.63
N ARG A 194 -24.56 65.51 27.66
CA ARG A 194 -24.20 66.79 28.25
C ARG A 194 -24.89 67.95 27.53
N TYR A 195 -24.79 67.99 26.20
CA TYR A 195 -25.45 69.04 25.42
C TYR A 195 -26.96 69.03 25.63
N ARG A 196 -27.59 67.84 25.68
CA ARG A 196 -29.02 67.70 25.96
C ARG A 196 -29.38 68.28 27.33
N SER A 197 -28.62 67.99 28.38
CA SER A 197 -28.87 68.50 29.74
C SER A 197 -28.68 70.02 29.84
N ASP A 198 -27.59 70.56 29.30
CA ASP A 198 -27.32 72.01 29.28
C ASP A 198 -28.42 72.75 28.51
N PHE A 199 -28.85 72.17 27.39
CA PHE A 199 -29.93 72.66 26.55
C PHE A 199 -31.27 72.71 27.31
N PHE A 200 -31.68 71.62 27.97
CA PHE A 200 -32.92 71.58 28.74
C PHE A 200 -32.89 72.55 29.93
N GLY A 201 -31.74 72.74 30.57
CA GLY A 201 -31.56 73.69 31.66
C GLY A 201 -31.88 75.13 31.22
N ARG A 202 -31.29 75.58 30.11
CA ARG A 202 -31.52 76.93 29.54
C ARG A 202 -32.97 77.14 29.13
N LEU A 203 -33.56 76.17 28.44
CA LEU A 203 -34.96 76.28 28.02
C LEU A 203 -35.91 76.30 29.22
N ARG A 204 -35.62 75.51 30.27
CA ARG A 204 -36.35 75.57 31.53
C ARG A 204 -36.28 76.95 32.15
N GLU A 205 -35.11 77.60 32.19
CA GLU A 205 -34.96 78.95 32.73
C GLU A 205 -35.86 79.98 32.01
N ILE A 206 -35.89 79.94 30.67
CA ILE A 206 -36.71 80.85 29.85
C ILE A 206 -38.23 80.61 30.00
N LEU A 207 -38.63 79.38 30.32
CA LEU A 207 -40.04 78.97 30.40
C LEU A 207 -40.58 78.83 31.83
N SER A 208 -39.73 78.88 32.87
CA SER A 208 -40.13 78.66 34.28
C SER A 208 -40.93 79.82 34.88
N ASP A 209 -40.80 81.03 34.36
CA ASP A 209 -41.45 82.24 34.88
C ASP A 209 -42.87 82.47 34.32
N ARG A 210 -43.53 81.39 33.87
CA ARG A 210 -44.80 81.47 33.13
C ARG A 210 -45.88 80.65 33.84
N GLU A 211 -46.89 81.35 34.37
CA GLU A 211 -47.96 80.78 35.20
C GLU A 211 -48.76 79.62 34.53
N ASN A 212 -48.75 79.55 33.21
CA ASN A 212 -49.54 78.60 32.42
C ASN A 212 -48.75 77.37 31.92
N ILE A 213 -47.51 77.17 32.35
CA ILE A 213 -46.65 76.07 31.90
C ILE A 213 -46.30 75.16 33.08
N ARG A 214 -46.64 73.87 32.97
CA ARG A 214 -46.18 72.85 33.94
C ARG A 214 -44.99 72.10 33.35
N ILE A 215 -43.92 71.98 34.13
CA ILE A 215 -42.73 71.22 33.73
C ILE A 215 -42.78 69.85 34.40
N VAL A 216 -42.81 68.78 33.61
CA VAL A 216 -42.80 67.39 34.07
C VAL A 216 -41.62 66.67 33.42
N GLY A 217 -40.55 66.46 34.17
CA GLY A 217 -39.31 65.87 33.64
C GLY A 217 -38.68 66.75 32.55
N ASP A 218 -38.65 66.25 31.31
CA ASP A 218 -38.15 66.91 30.10
C ASP A 218 -39.25 67.49 29.20
N ARG A 219 -40.50 67.55 29.70
CA ARG A 219 -41.68 67.98 28.95
C ARG A 219 -42.28 69.26 29.50
N PHE A 220 -42.66 70.16 28.60
CA PHE A 220 -43.47 71.33 28.90
C PHE A 220 -44.92 71.04 28.56
N VAL A 221 -45.80 71.11 29.56
CA VAL A 221 -47.21 70.73 29.46
C VAL A 221 -48.07 71.99 29.49
N PHE A 222 -48.89 72.14 28.45
CA PHE A 222 -49.88 73.21 28.29
C PHE A 222 -51.28 72.63 28.29
N GLN A 223 -52.17 73.18 29.11
CA GLN A 223 -53.58 72.78 29.09
C GLN A 223 -54.24 73.18 27.77
N SER A 224 -55.04 72.28 27.21
CA SER A 224 -55.66 72.50 25.89
C SER A 224 -56.61 73.70 25.90
N GLU A 225 -57.28 73.98 27.01
CA GLU A 225 -58.25 75.07 27.17
C GLU A 225 -57.60 76.45 27.07
N VAL A 226 -56.33 76.55 27.43
CA VAL A 226 -55.55 77.79 27.30
C VAL A 226 -55.25 78.05 25.83
N LEU A 227 -54.95 76.99 25.07
CA LEU A 227 -54.49 77.09 23.68
C LEU A 227 -55.62 77.08 22.65
N PHE A 228 -56.71 76.37 22.93
CA PHE A 228 -57.75 76.07 21.95
C PHE A 228 -59.14 76.32 22.55
N PRO A 229 -60.13 76.70 21.72
CA PRO A 229 -61.52 76.64 22.13
C PRO A 229 -61.96 75.17 22.33
N SER A 230 -63.01 74.97 23.13
CA SER A 230 -63.57 73.64 23.39
C SER A 230 -63.92 72.91 22.08
N GLY A 231 -63.47 71.66 21.95
CA GLY A 231 -63.66 70.84 20.74
C GLY A 231 -62.91 71.31 19.48
N GLY A 232 -62.21 72.45 19.52
CA GLY A 232 -61.45 72.99 18.40
C GLY A 232 -59.98 72.61 18.43
N SER A 233 -59.31 72.81 17.29
CA SER A 233 -57.86 72.67 17.13
C SER A 233 -57.17 73.93 16.62
N ASP A 234 -57.92 74.99 16.34
CA ASP A 234 -57.37 76.26 15.87
C ASP A 234 -57.00 77.09 17.11
N LEU A 235 -55.77 77.63 17.15
CA LEU A 235 -55.27 78.37 18.32
C LEU A 235 -56.09 79.64 18.55
N ASN A 236 -56.56 79.84 19.78
CA ASN A 236 -57.20 81.09 20.22
C ASN A 236 -56.13 82.21 20.41
N GLU A 237 -56.56 83.44 20.67
CA GLU A 237 -55.63 84.58 20.84
C GLU A 237 -54.62 84.37 21.97
N ALA A 238 -55.06 83.81 23.10
CA ALA A 238 -54.19 83.50 24.23
C ALA A 238 -53.15 82.41 23.88
N GLY A 239 -53.57 81.36 23.19
CA GLY A 239 -52.71 80.29 22.68
C GLY A 239 -51.69 80.79 21.68
N GLN A 240 -52.07 81.72 20.80
CA GLN A 240 -51.13 82.37 19.89
C GLN A 240 -50.10 83.23 20.64
N ALA A 241 -50.51 83.95 21.69
CA ALA A 241 -49.59 84.72 22.52
C ALA A 241 -48.57 83.80 23.24
N GLU A 242 -49.03 82.71 23.85
CA GLU A 242 -48.16 81.73 24.52
C GLU A 242 -47.22 81.00 23.56
N MET A 243 -47.73 80.52 22.43
CA MET A 243 -46.90 79.87 21.41
C MET A 243 -45.95 80.87 20.73
N GLY A 244 -46.29 82.16 20.69
CA GLY A 244 -45.41 83.21 20.15
C GLY A 244 -44.19 83.45 21.04
N LYS A 245 -44.41 83.46 22.36
CA LYS A 245 -43.33 83.49 23.36
C LYS A 245 -42.42 82.26 23.22
N LEU A 246 -43.02 81.07 23.08
CA LEU A 246 -42.27 79.83 22.83
C LEU A 246 -41.46 79.89 21.53
N ALA A 247 -42.06 80.37 20.43
CA ALA A 247 -41.36 80.51 19.15
C ALA A 247 -40.12 81.41 19.26
N THR A 248 -40.24 82.53 19.99
CA THR A 248 -39.13 83.45 20.23
C THR A 248 -38.01 82.75 21.02
N ALA A 249 -38.36 82.07 22.12
CA ALA A 249 -37.41 81.30 22.92
C ALA A 249 -36.70 80.22 22.11
N LEU A 250 -37.43 79.51 21.23
CA LEU A 250 -36.87 78.48 20.36
C LEU A 250 -35.92 79.06 19.31
N LEU A 251 -36.21 80.25 18.77
CA LEU A 251 -35.35 80.91 17.79
C LEU A 251 -34.06 81.44 18.39
N ASP A 252 -34.13 82.04 19.58
CA ASP A 252 -32.94 82.48 20.31
C ASP A 252 -32.07 81.29 20.67
N LEU A 253 -32.70 80.22 21.16
CA LEU A 253 -32.02 78.98 21.51
C LEU A 253 -31.40 78.28 20.27
N ALA A 254 -32.09 78.26 19.13
CA ALA A 254 -31.59 77.67 17.89
C ALA A 254 -30.29 78.33 17.38
N ARG A 255 -30.01 79.59 17.75
CA ARG A 255 -28.76 80.29 17.41
C ARG A 255 -27.57 79.84 18.26
N GLU A 256 -27.83 79.36 19.48
CA GLU A 256 -26.79 78.90 20.40
C GLU A 256 -26.43 77.42 20.19
N ILE A 257 -27.28 76.65 19.50
CA ILE A 257 -27.08 75.21 19.30
C ILE A 257 -26.14 74.96 18.11
N PRO A 258 -25.04 74.20 18.30
CA PRO A 258 -24.17 73.79 17.22
C PRO A 258 -24.92 72.99 16.14
N SER A 259 -24.57 73.22 14.86
CA SER A 259 -25.20 72.58 13.71
C SER A 259 -25.12 71.06 13.72
N GLU A 260 -24.16 70.51 14.44
CA GLU A 260 -23.86 69.07 14.52
C GLU A 260 -24.88 68.32 15.40
N ILE A 261 -25.75 69.03 16.11
CA ILE A 261 -26.79 68.44 16.96
C ILE A 261 -28.10 68.35 16.17
N ASN A 262 -28.51 67.11 15.89
CA ASN A 262 -29.75 66.78 15.18
C ASN A 262 -30.99 66.76 16.11
N TRP A 263 -31.24 67.87 16.80
CA TRP A 263 -32.43 68.03 17.64
C TRP A 263 -33.71 68.35 16.85
N VAL A 264 -34.86 67.96 17.39
CA VAL A 264 -36.20 68.37 16.98
C VAL A 264 -37.08 68.64 18.21
N LEU A 265 -38.00 69.58 18.10
CA LEU A 265 -39.07 69.80 19.06
C LEU A 265 -40.30 68.99 18.64
N ARG A 266 -40.64 67.99 19.46
CA ARG A 266 -41.85 67.18 19.30
C ARG A 266 -43.00 67.83 20.07
N VAL A 267 -44.09 68.06 19.37
CA VAL A 267 -45.36 68.56 19.88
C VAL A 267 -46.33 67.40 19.95
N ASP A 268 -46.72 67.03 21.16
CA ASP A 268 -47.56 65.88 21.46
C ASP A 268 -48.96 66.35 21.87
N GLY A 269 -49.97 65.98 21.11
CA GLY A 269 -51.36 66.26 21.43
C GLY A 269 -52.00 65.11 22.22
N HIS A 270 -52.77 65.46 23.24
CA HIS A 270 -53.54 64.51 24.03
C HIS A 270 -54.98 64.98 24.24
N THR A 271 -55.89 64.03 24.40
CA THR A 271 -57.30 64.27 24.77
C THR A 271 -57.60 63.65 26.14
N ASP A 272 -58.80 63.90 26.65
CA ASP A 272 -59.37 63.06 27.71
C ASP A 272 -59.99 61.79 27.11
N ASN A 273 -60.59 60.99 27.98
CA ASN A 273 -61.25 59.74 27.65
C ASN A 273 -62.72 59.90 27.23
N VAL A 274 -63.19 61.12 26.96
CA VAL A 274 -64.56 61.33 26.49
C VAL A 274 -64.59 61.11 24.98
N PRO A 275 -65.38 60.14 24.48
CA PRO A 275 -65.48 59.92 23.04
C PRO A 275 -66.08 61.14 22.35
N LEU A 276 -65.51 61.52 21.19
CA LEU A 276 -66.15 62.49 20.31
C LEU A 276 -67.43 61.89 19.70
N SER A 277 -68.35 62.75 19.25
CA SER A 277 -69.62 62.32 18.65
C SER A 277 -69.46 61.51 17.35
N GLY A 278 -68.26 61.50 16.76
CA GLY A 278 -67.96 60.87 15.47
C GLY A 278 -68.53 61.59 14.24
N THR A 279 -69.36 62.61 14.45
CA THR A 279 -70.09 63.36 13.41
C THR A 279 -69.61 64.81 13.25
N GLY A 280 -68.70 65.26 14.11
CA GLY A 280 -68.10 66.60 14.05
C GLY A 280 -66.92 66.69 13.07
N ARG A 281 -66.16 67.80 13.15
CA ARG A 281 -64.97 68.04 12.31
C ARG A 281 -63.88 66.97 12.47
N TYR A 282 -63.78 66.37 13.64
CA TYR A 282 -62.87 65.26 13.95
C TYR A 282 -63.67 64.01 14.29
N ARG A 283 -63.27 62.88 13.73
CA ARG A 283 -63.98 61.60 13.89
C ARG A 283 -63.69 60.94 15.24
N ASP A 284 -62.47 61.11 15.74
CA ASP A 284 -62.02 60.53 17.01
C ASP A 284 -60.96 61.40 17.71
N ASN A 285 -60.57 60.94 18.89
CA ASN A 285 -59.56 61.59 19.73
C ASN A 285 -58.14 61.56 19.11
N TRP A 286 -57.86 60.61 18.21
CA TRP A 286 -56.59 60.57 17.46
C TRP A 286 -56.49 61.72 16.47
N GLU A 287 -57.56 61.95 15.70
CA GLU A 287 -57.63 63.06 14.75
C GLU A 287 -57.57 64.41 15.47
N LEU A 288 -58.33 64.59 16.56
CA LEU A 288 -58.34 65.84 17.32
C LEU A 288 -56.98 66.16 17.94
N SER A 289 -56.35 65.18 18.60
CA SER A 289 -55.02 65.37 19.20
C SER A 289 -53.95 65.68 18.14
N SER A 290 -53.95 64.94 17.04
CA SER A 290 -53.01 65.16 15.92
C SER A 290 -53.21 66.52 15.27
N ALA A 291 -54.47 66.94 15.08
CA ALA A 291 -54.80 68.24 14.52
C ALA A 291 -54.34 69.38 15.43
N ARG A 292 -54.53 69.27 16.75
CA ARG A 292 -54.05 70.27 17.72
C ARG A 292 -52.53 70.38 17.72
N ALA A 293 -51.81 69.26 17.75
CA ALA A 293 -50.35 69.25 17.65
C ALA A 293 -49.87 69.88 16.33
N THR A 294 -50.53 69.57 15.23
CA THR A 294 -50.23 70.13 13.90
C THR A 294 -50.48 71.63 13.85
N SER A 295 -51.55 72.14 14.47
CA SER A 295 -51.83 73.58 14.54
C SER A 295 -50.74 74.34 15.28
N VAL A 296 -50.25 73.79 16.40
CA VAL A 296 -49.12 74.37 17.14
C VAL A 296 -47.87 74.39 16.26
N VAL A 297 -47.52 73.27 15.61
CA VAL A 297 -46.36 73.21 14.69
C VAL A 297 -46.49 74.24 13.56
N LYS A 298 -47.65 74.32 12.90
CA LYS A 298 -47.89 75.29 11.81
C LYS A 298 -47.76 76.73 12.30
N PHE A 299 -48.23 77.02 13.51
CA PHE A 299 -48.06 78.33 14.12
C PHE A 299 -46.60 78.65 14.44
N LEU A 300 -45.84 77.69 14.99
CA LEU A 300 -44.40 77.89 15.23
C LEU A 300 -43.63 78.14 13.92
N ILE A 301 -43.99 77.42 12.85
CA ILE A 301 -43.44 77.64 11.50
C ILE A 301 -43.77 79.05 11.01
N SER A 302 -45.01 79.52 11.17
CA SER A 302 -45.40 80.88 10.76
C SER A 302 -44.67 81.99 11.55
N ARG A 303 -44.17 81.66 12.75
CA ARG A 303 -43.31 82.53 13.56
C ARG A 303 -41.81 82.40 13.25
N GLY A 304 -41.43 81.56 12.27
CA GLY A 304 -40.06 81.45 11.76
C GLY A 304 -39.26 80.24 12.27
N VAL A 305 -39.84 79.38 13.12
CA VAL A 305 -39.16 78.16 13.57
C VAL A 305 -38.97 77.21 12.38
N PRO A 306 -37.75 76.71 12.10
CA PRO A 306 -37.50 75.84 10.96
C PRO A 306 -38.35 74.56 11.00
N ALA A 307 -39.07 74.27 9.90
CA ALA A 307 -39.97 73.12 9.82
C ALA A 307 -39.25 71.76 10.02
N ASN A 308 -37.97 71.67 9.63
CA ASN A 308 -37.14 70.48 9.84
C ASN A 308 -36.74 70.24 11.31
N ARG A 309 -37.04 71.19 12.21
CA ARG A 309 -36.82 71.10 13.66
C ARG A 309 -38.13 70.81 14.43
N LEU A 310 -39.24 70.55 13.74
CA LEU A 310 -40.55 70.36 14.36
C LEU A 310 -41.16 69.01 13.97
N VAL A 311 -41.79 68.36 14.95
CA VAL A 311 -42.54 67.11 14.76
C VAL A 311 -43.87 67.26 15.49
N ALA A 312 -44.98 66.91 14.83
CA ALA A 312 -46.29 66.80 15.47
C ALA A 312 -46.65 65.32 15.65
N ALA A 313 -47.12 64.96 16.84
CA ALA A 313 -47.66 63.64 17.14
C ALA A 313 -48.99 63.79 17.90
N GLY A 314 -50.00 63.01 17.55
CA GLY A 314 -51.19 62.83 18.39
C GLY A 314 -51.09 61.52 19.15
N PHE A 315 -51.63 61.46 20.36
CA PHE A 315 -51.70 60.23 21.16
C PHE A 315 -53.13 59.90 21.62
N GLY A 316 -54.11 60.72 21.25
CA GLY A 316 -55.48 60.61 21.73
C GLY A 316 -55.55 60.55 23.26
N GLU A 317 -56.39 59.65 23.76
CA GLU A 317 -56.64 59.42 25.19
C GLU A 317 -55.70 58.39 25.83
N PHE A 318 -54.81 57.76 25.03
CA PHE A 318 -54.05 56.56 25.42
C PHE A 318 -52.79 56.85 26.25
N GLN A 319 -52.54 58.11 26.60
CA GLN A 319 -51.46 58.51 27.51
C GLN A 319 -51.96 59.53 28.54
N PRO A 320 -52.83 59.13 29.49
CA PRO A 320 -53.30 60.01 30.55
C PRO A 320 -52.17 60.32 31.54
N ILE A 321 -52.08 61.56 32.01
CA ILE A 321 -51.22 61.94 33.16
C ILE A 321 -51.91 61.59 34.48
N THR A 322 -53.23 61.74 34.52
CA THR A 322 -54.03 61.49 35.72
C THR A 322 -55.12 60.48 35.40
N GLU A 323 -55.15 59.40 36.16
CA GLU A 323 -56.23 58.43 36.10
C GLU A 323 -57.50 59.02 36.74
N GLY A 324 -58.67 58.74 36.16
CA GLY A 324 -59.94 59.23 36.67
C GLY A 324 -60.87 59.70 35.56
N SER A 325 -62.13 59.92 35.93
CA SER A 325 -63.18 60.41 35.03
C SER A 325 -63.88 61.65 35.60
N ASP A 326 -63.25 62.34 36.54
CA ASP A 326 -63.71 63.65 37.01
C ASP A 326 -63.23 64.77 36.07
N ASP A 327 -63.82 65.95 36.21
CA ASP A 327 -63.51 67.07 35.30
C ASP A 327 -62.08 67.59 35.47
N ALA A 328 -61.50 67.44 36.66
CA ALA A 328 -60.12 67.84 36.95
C ALA A 328 -59.09 66.92 36.26
N ALA A 329 -59.29 65.60 36.32
CA ALA A 329 -58.45 64.63 35.61
C ALA A 329 -58.60 64.78 34.09
N ARG A 330 -59.82 64.98 33.60
CA ARG A 330 -60.06 65.23 32.18
C ARG A 330 -59.37 66.50 31.67
N ALA A 331 -59.49 67.62 32.38
CA ALA A 331 -58.80 68.86 32.03
C ALA A 331 -57.27 68.69 32.04
N THR A 332 -56.72 67.92 32.99
CA THR A 332 -55.28 67.63 33.04
C THR A 332 -54.82 66.76 31.86
N ASN A 333 -55.64 65.81 31.43
CA ASN A 333 -55.31 64.92 30.31
C ASN A 333 -55.40 65.62 28.94
N ARG A 334 -56.33 66.57 28.78
CA ARG A 334 -56.43 67.44 27.60
C ARG A 334 -55.27 68.45 27.58
N ARG A 335 -54.17 68.10 26.94
CA ARG A 335 -52.95 68.93 26.94
C ARG A 335 -52.16 68.84 25.65
N ILE A 336 -51.26 69.80 25.47
CA ILE A 336 -50.14 69.74 24.54
C ILE A 336 -48.87 69.57 25.36
N GLU A 337 -48.10 68.54 25.06
CA GLU A 337 -46.75 68.39 25.59
C GLU A 337 -45.72 68.77 24.53
N LEU A 338 -44.66 69.42 24.97
CA LEU A 338 -43.54 69.81 24.14
C LEU A 338 -42.30 69.17 24.72
N LYS A 339 -41.62 68.36 23.93
CA LYS A 339 -40.36 67.72 24.31
C LYS A 339 -39.33 67.90 23.23
N LEU A 340 -38.06 68.01 23.62
CA LEU A 340 -36.97 67.96 22.68
C LEU A 340 -36.38 66.55 22.57
N THR A 341 -36.12 66.13 21.35
CA THR A 341 -35.60 64.79 21.05
C THR A 341 -34.59 64.85 19.91
N GLU A 342 -33.78 63.80 19.79
CA GLU A 342 -32.98 63.58 18.59
C GLU A 342 -33.91 63.13 17.45
N ARG A 343 -33.58 63.55 16.22
CA ARG A 343 -34.29 63.19 15.00
C ARG A 343 -34.15 61.71 14.65
#